data_AF-A0A1S2PWZ1-F1
#
_entry.id   AF-A0A1S2PWZ1-F1
#
_cell.length_a   1.000
_cell.length_b   1.000
_cell.length_c   1.000
_cell.angle_alpha   90.00
_cell.angle_beta   90.00
_cell.angle_gamma   90.00
#
_symmetry.space_group_name_H-M   'P 1'
#
loop_
_entity.id
_entity.type
_entity.pdbx_description
1 polymer ?
#
loop_
_entity_poly.entity_id
_entity_poly.type
_entity_poly.pdbx_seq_one_letter_code
_entity_poly.pdbx_strand_id
1 'polypeptide(L)'
;MPELRVHAGRHYAVQFHYALPDDAWCVELSEAVPAPAAWAEIPNAQTHLPGAAFMVAVIPDEDPSLEPAVHIHSHDEHVIPYEIMRWFMEQVAEQVERCRLAFEQGAPEAVE
;
A
#
# COMPACT_ATOMS: atom_id res chain seq x y z
N MET A 1 9.70 -0.96 -2.37
CA MET A 1 9.85 -2.27 -1.72
C MET A 1 8.63 -2.48 -0.85
N PRO A 2 7.97 -3.64 -0.88
CA PRO A 2 6.83 -3.88 0.00
C PRO A 2 7.27 -3.92 1.46
N GLU A 3 6.42 -3.43 2.35
CA GLU A 3 6.61 -3.60 3.79
C GLU A 3 5.99 -4.93 4.24
N LEU A 4 6.73 -5.70 5.04
CA LEU A 4 6.28 -7.00 5.52
C LEU A 4 6.07 -6.99 7.03
N ARG A 5 4.97 -7.58 7.50
CA ARG A 5 4.67 -7.75 8.92
C ARG A 5 4.16 -9.15 9.21
N VAL A 6 4.66 -9.76 10.28
CA VAL A 6 4.24 -11.09 10.74
C VAL A 6 3.28 -10.95 11.90
N HIS A 7 2.15 -11.65 11.85
CA HIS A 7 1.19 -11.72 12.96
C HIS A 7 0.64 -13.15 13.09
N ALA A 8 0.80 -13.74 14.28
CA ALA A 8 0.33 -15.10 14.58
C ALA A 8 0.75 -16.17 13.54
N GLY A 9 1.96 -16.04 12.97
CA GLY A 9 2.51 -16.95 11.96
C GLY A 9 2.07 -16.69 10.51
N ARG A 10 1.15 -15.74 10.28
CA ARG A 10 0.78 -15.26 8.94
C ARG A 10 1.63 -14.07 8.56
N HIS A 11 1.93 -13.94 7.28
CA HIS A 11 2.72 -12.84 6.74
C HIS A 11 1.80 -11.90 5.99
N TYR A 12 1.90 -10.61 6.26
CA TYR A 12 1.13 -9.57 5.60
C TYR A 12 2.07 -8.62 4.89
N ALA A 13 1.64 -8.13 3.73
CA ALA A 13 2.41 -7.21 2.92
C ALA A 13 1.60 -5.94 2.64
N VAL A 14 2.25 -4.79 2.78
CA VAL A 14 1.78 -3.52 2.23
C VAL A 14 2.64 -3.16 1.03
N GLN A 15 1.99 -2.89 -0.10
CA GLN A 15 2.66 -2.50 -1.34
C GLN A 15 2.16 -1.13 -1.80
N PHE A 16 3.10 -0.29 -2.21
CA PHE A 16 2.83 1.03 -2.77
C PHE A 16 3.11 0.99 -4.27
N HIS A 17 2.18 1.49 -5.07
CA HIS A 17 2.41 1.74 -6.48
C HIS A 17 1.63 2.96 -6.95
N TYR A 18 2.13 3.63 -7.98
CA TYR A 18 1.44 4.76 -8.58
C TYR A 18 0.58 4.29 -9.75
N ALA A 19 -0.71 4.62 -9.72
CA ALA A 19 -1.65 4.31 -10.77
C ALA A 19 -1.78 5.52 -11.71
N LEU A 20 -0.90 5.57 -12.72
CA LEU A 20 -0.87 6.66 -13.72
C LEU A 20 -2.24 7.00 -14.35
N PRO A 21 -3.14 6.05 -14.66
CA PRO A 21 -4.45 6.41 -15.22
C PRO A 21 -5.40 7.09 -14.24
N ASP A 22 -5.14 6.95 -12.94
CA ASP A 22 -6.00 7.43 -11.85
C ASP A 22 -5.39 8.64 -11.12
N ASP A 23 -4.19 9.08 -11.52
CA ASP A 23 -3.40 10.16 -10.88
C ASP A 23 -3.42 10.04 -9.35
N ALA A 24 -3.10 8.81 -8.89
CA ALA A 24 -3.23 8.42 -7.50
C ALA A 24 -2.19 7.37 -7.08
N TRP A 25 -1.85 7.41 -5.79
CA TRP A 25 -1.12 6.35 -5.11
C TRP A 25 -2.07 5.25 -4.63
N CYS A 26 -1.74 4.02 -4.98
CA CYS A 26 -2.39 2.82 -4.47
C CYS A 26 -1.54 2.21 -3.35
N VAL A 27 -2.15 2.03 -2.18
CA VAL A 27 -1.57 1.32 -1.03
C VAL A 27 -2.36 0.03 -0.82
N GLU A 28 -1.76 -1.09 -1.16
CA GLU A 28 -2.40 -2.40 -1.18
C GLU A 28 -2.04 -3.21 0.05
N LEU A 29 -3.03 -3.88 0.65
CA LEU A 29 -2.83 -4.86 1.71
C LEU A 29 -3.15 -6.27 1.18
N SER A 30 -2.21 -7.18 1.39
CA SER A 30 -2.34 -8.59 1.02
C SER A 30 -1.77 -9.51 2.11
N GLU A 31 -2.16 -10.78 2.06
CA GLU A 31 -1.43 -11.85 2.75
C GLU A 31 -0.26 -12.23 1.86
N ALA A 32 0.95 -12.13 2.41
CA ALA A 32 2.17 -12.39 1.68
C ALA A 32 2.34 -13.91 1.47
N VAL A 33 2.73 -14.29 0.27
CA VAL A 33 3.00 -15.68 -0.10
C VAL A 33 4.50 -15.96 -0.05
N PRO A 34 4.92 -17.21 0.26
CA PRO A 34 6.33 -17.58 0.18
C PRO A 34 6.90 -17.28 -1.20
N ALA A 35 8.12 -16.73 -1.23
CA ALA A 35 8.85 -16.53 -2.47
C ALA A 35 9.15 -17.89 -3.14
N PRO A 36 9.35 -17.92 -4.47
CA PRO A 36 9.68 -19.14 -5.18
C PRO A 36 10.90 -19.85 -4.57
N ALA A 37 10.83 -21.17 -4.39
CA ALA A 37 11.92 -21.96 -3.80
C ALA A 37 13.26 -21.79 -4.54
N ALA A 38 13.23 -21.52 -5.84
CA ALA A 38 14.41 -21.24 -6.66
C ALA A 38 15.21 -20.01 -6.19
N TRP A 39 14.61 -19.13 -5.37
CA TRP A 39 15.26 -17.94 -4.83
C TRP A 39 16.02 -18.19 -3.53
N ALA A 40 15.91 -19.39 -2.94
CA ALA A 40 16.53 -19.72 -1.65
C ALA A 40 18.06 -19.59 -1.65
N GLU A 41 18.70 -19.78 -2.81
CA GLU A 41 20.15 -19.68 -2.96
C GLU A 41 20.63 -18.26 -3.34
N ILE A 42 19.71 -17.34 -3.60
CA ILE A 42 20.03 -15.96 -3.97
C ILE A 42 20.30 -15.15 -2.69
N PRO A 43 21.51 -14.61 -2.49
CA PRO A 43 21.82 -13.81 -1.31
C PRO A 43 20.89 -12.60 -1.22
N ASN A 44 20.31 -12.38 -0.04
CA ASN A 44 19.39 -11.27 0.26
C ASN A 44 18.09 -11.26 -0.57
N ALA A 45 17.70 -12.38 -1.19
CA ALA A 45 16.38 -12.48 -1.80
C ALA A 45 15.27 -12.40 -0.74
N GLN A 46 14.14 -11.82 -1.14
CA GLN A 46 12.95 -11.78 -0.30
C GLN A 46 12.44 -13.20 -0.07
N THR A 47 12.02 -13.50 1.16
CA THR A 47 11.47 -14.82 1.53
C THR A 47 9.96 -14.89 1.33
N HIS A 48 9.30 -13.74 1.28
CA HIS A 48 7.87 -13.60 1.01
C HIS A 48 7.64 -12.44 0.04
N LEU A 49 6.62 -12.57 -0.79
CA LEU A 49 6.19 -11.56 -1.75
C LEU A 49 4.73 -11.17 -1.46
N PRO A 50 4.31 -9.95 -1.78
CA PRO A 50 2.90 -9.57 -1.74
C PRO A 50 2.03 -10.57 -2.50
N GLY A 51 0.90 -10.95 -1.91
CA GLY A 51 -0.08 -11.81 -2.54
C GLY A 51 -1.10 -11.00 -3.35
N ALA A 52 -2.27 -11.61 -3.60
CA ALA A 52 -3.40 -10.86 -4.13
C ALA A 52 -3.90 -9.85 -3.09
N ALA A 53 -4.03 -8.58 -3.48
CA ALA A 53 -4.58 -7.55 -2.61
C ALA A 53 -6.06 -7.81 -2.34
N PHE A 54 -6.44 -7.78 -1.07
CA PHE A 54 -7.84 -7.84 -0.65
C PHE A 54 -8.37 -6.47 -0.22
N MET A 55 -7.47 -5.51 0.02
CA MET A 55 -7.79 -4.11 0.28
C MET A 55 -6.81 -3.21 -0.45
N VAL A 56 -7.31 -2.10 -0.97
CA VAL A 56 -6.52 -1.07 -1.65
C VAL A 56 -7.00 0.29 -1.18
N ALA A 57 -6.11 1.11 -0.64
CA ALA A 57 -6.36 2.52 -0.46
C ALA A 57 -5.90 3.27 -1.71
N VAL A 58 -6.77 4.10 -2.27
CA VAL A 58 -6.50 4.97 -3.40
C VAL A 58 -6.41 6.40 -2.87
N ILE A 59 -5.26 7.02 -3.09
CA ILE A 59 -4.90 8.34 -2.56
C ILE A 59 -4.61 9.25 -3.75
N PRO A 60 -5.55 10.12 -4.16
CA PRO A 60 -5.31 11.12 -5.17
C PRO A 60 -4.18 12.07 -4.72
N ASP A 61 -3.25 12.38 -5.62
CA ASP A 61 -2.14 13.29 -5.30
C ASP A 61 -2.14 14.60 -6.09
N GLU A 62 -2.90 14.70 -7.18
CA GLU A 62 -3.01 15.93 -7.97
C GLU A 62 -4.12 16.90 -7.51
N ASP A 63 -5.13 16.44 -6.78
CA ASP A 63 -6.20 17.28 -6.24
C ASP A 63 -6.37 17.05 -4.73
N PRO A 64 -5.95 18.00 -3.86
CA PRO A 64 -6.02 17.86 -2.42
C PRO A 64 -7.45 17.94 -1.86
N SER A 65 -8.44 18.31 -2.66
CA SER A 65 -9.85 18.33 -2.27
C SER A 65 -10.52 16.96 -2.37
N LEU A 66 -9.89 16.01 -3.08
CA LEU A 66 -10.36 14.63 -3.16
C LEU A 66 -9.95 13.85 -1.90
N GLU A 67 -10.90 13.13 -1.33
CA GLU A 67 -10.65 12.30 -0.16
C GLU A 67 -10.07 10.93 -0.56
N PRO A 68 -9.08 10.41 0.18
CA PRO A 68 -8.64 9.03 0.02
C PRO A 68 -9.78 8.04 0.24
N ALA A 69 -9.82 6.98 -0.59
CA ALA A 69 -10.84 5.94 -0.51
C ALA A 69 -10.19 4.58 -0.23
N VAL A 70 -10.84 3.74 0.57
CA VAL A 70 -10.41 2.34 0.79
C VAL A 70 -11.38 1.40 0.11
N HIS A 71 -10.88 0.68 -0.88
CA HIS A 71 -11.61 -0.35 -1.61
C HIS A 71 -11.32 -1.71 -0.99
N ILE A 72 -12.37 -2.50 -0.79
CA ILE A 72 -12.28 -3.85 -0.24
C ILE A 72 -12.72 -4.81 -1.35
N HIS A 73 -11.77 -5.56 -1.89
CA HIS A 73 -11.99 -6.53 -2.95
C HIS A 73 -11.89 -7.92 -2.35
N SER A 74 -13.02 -8.46 -1.92
CA SER A 74 -13.06 -9.80 -1.34
C SER A 74 -14.12 -10.64 -2.01
N HIS A 75 -13.71 -11.76 -2.64
CA HIS A 75 -14.64 -12.80 -3.07
C HIS A 75 -15.11 -13.66 -1.88
N ASP A 76 -14.30 -13.76 -0.83
CA ASP A 76 -14.54 -14.57 0.38
C ASP A 76 -14.54 -13.70 1.65
N GLU A 77 -14.64 -14.29 2.85
CA GLU A 77 -14.42 -13.55 4.09
C GLU A 77 -12.92 -13.44 4.41
N HIS A 78 -12.41 -12.23 4.64
CA HIS A 78 -11.06 -12.01 5.15
C HIS A 78 -11.09 -11.55 6.62
N VAL A 79 -10.63 -12.43 7.51
CA VAL A 79 -10.37 -12.06 8.91
C VAL A 79 -9.00 -11.41 9.01
N ILE A 80 -8.99 -10.08 9.05
CA ILE A 80 -7.78 -9.27 9.19
C ILE A 80 -7.57 -8.95 10.67
N PRO A 81 -6.43 -9.32 11.28
CA PRO A 81 -6.12 -8.97 12.65
C PRO A 81 -6.12 -7.45 12.85
N TYR A 82 -6.65 -6.98 13.98
CA TYR A 82 -6.73 -5.55 14.30
C TYR A 82 -5.38 -4.83 14.23
N GLU A 83 -4.30 -5.47 14.70
CA GLU A 83 -2.93 -4.93 14.60
C GLU A 83 -2.47 -4.69 13.16
N ILE A 84 -2.87 -5.58 12.24
CA ILE A 84 -2.53 -5.46 10.82
C ILE A 84 -3.37 -4.37 10.16
N MET A 85 -4.66 -4.29 10.50
CA MET A 85 -5.52 -3.21 10.03
C MET A 85 -5.00 -1.84 10.49
N ARG A 86 -4.64 -1.70 11.78
CA ARG A 86 -4.06 -0.45 12.31
C ARG A 86 -2.79 -0.06 11.57
N TRP A 87 -1.87 -1.01 11.43
CA TRP A 87 -0.64 -0.79 10.69
C TRP A 87 -0.89 -0.36 9.25
N PHE A 88 -1.81 -1.01 8.53
CA PHE A 88 -2.17 -0.61 7.18
C PHE A 88 -2.69 0.84 7.15
N MET A 89 -3.60 1.20 8.06
CA MET A 89 -4.12 2.56 8.12
C MET A 89 -3.06 3.59 8.50
N GLU A 90 -2.05 3.23 9.31
CA GLU A 90 -0.88 4.08 9.58
C GLU A 90 -0.08 4.35 8.29
N GLN A 91 0.15 3.32 7.46
CA GLN A 91 0.82 3.46 6.16
C GLN A 91 0.03 4.33 5.18
N VAL A 92 -1.30 4.18 5.16
CA VAL A 92 -2.20 5.01 4.34
C VAL A 92 -2.13 6.47 4.81
N ALA A 93 -2.23 6.72 6.12
CA ALA A 93 -2.17 8.06 6.67
C ALA A 93 -0.84 8.76 6.34
N GLU A 94 0.28 8.05 6.49
CA GLU A 94 1.60 8.59 6.12
C GLU A 94 1.68 8.93 4.63
N GLN A 95 1.11 8.09 3.75
CA GLN A 95 1.11 8.37 2.32
C GLN A 95 0.22 9.56 1.96
N VAL A 96 -0.93 9.74 2.60
CA VAL A 96 -1.80 10.91 2.44
C VAL A 96 -1.06 12.19 2.83
N GLU A 97 -0.35 12.18 3.95
CA GLU A 97 0.48 13.31 4.39
C GLU A 97 1.58 13.63 3.39
N ARG A 98 2.27 12.62 2.86
CA ARG A 98 3.29 12.79 1.82
C ARG A 98 2.73 13.41 0.55
N CYS A 99 1.57 12.95 0.06
CA CYS A 99 0.90 13.51 -1.12
C CYS A 99 0.54 14.99 -0.90
N ARG A 100 -0.05 15.33 0.25
CA ARG A 100 -0.41 16.71 0.59
C ARG A 100 0.82 17.63 0.65
N LEU A 101 1.89 17.18 1.30
CA LEU A 101 3.15 17.93 1.37
C LEU A 101 3.80 18.10 0.00
N ALA A 102 3.72 17.09 -0.87
CA ALA A 102 4.26 17.16 -2.23
C ALA A 102 3.47 18.15 -3.10
N PHE A 103 2.14 18.17 -2.99
CA PHE A 103 1.29 19.14 -3.67
C PHE A 103 1.62 20.58 -3.26
N GLU A 104 1.75 20.83 -1.95
CA GLU A 104 2.12 22.16 -1.43
C GLU A 104 3.50 22.64 -1.92
N GLN A 105 4.46 21.71 -2.08
CA GLN A 105 5.81 22.00 -2.58
C GLN A 105 5.89 22.10 -4.11
N GLY A 106 4.96 21.46 -4.82
CA GLY A 106 4.92 21.35 -6.28
C GLY A 106 4.00 22.36 -6.96
N ALA A 107 3.18 23.11 -6.23
CA ALA A 107 2.38 24.20 -6.79
C ALA A 107 3.32 25.21 -7.49
N PRO A 108 3.22 25.39 -8.82
CA PRO A 108 3.86 26.52 -9.46
C PRO A 108 3.36 27.78 -8.77
N GLU A 109 4.25 28.73 -8.49
CA GLU A 109 3.81 30.11 -8.28
C GLU A 109 2.86 30.44 -9.43
N ALA A 110 1.59 30.69 -9.11
CA ALA A 110 0.58 30.97 -10.10
C ALA A 110 1.05 32.17 -10.94
N VAL A 111 1.42 31.90 -12.19
CA VAL A 111 1.65 32.93 -13.20
C VAL A 111 0.29 33.29 -13.77
N GLU A 112 -0.40 34.25 -13.13
CA GLU A 112 -0.82 35.56 -13.69
C GLU A 112 -1.63 36.37 -12.67
#